data_AF-A0A537J6M1-F1
#
_entry.id   AF-A0A537J6M1-F1
#
_cell.length_a   1.000
_cell.length_b   1.000
_cell.length_c   1.000
_cell.angle_alpha   90.00
_cell.angle_beta   90.00
_cell.angle_gamma   90.00
#
_symmetry.space_group_name_H-M   'P 1'
#
loop_
_entity.id
_entity.type
_entity.pdbx_description
1 polymer ?
#
loop_
_entity_poly.entity_id
_entity_poly.type
_entity_poly.pdbx_seq_one_letter_code
_entity_poly.pdbx_strand_id
1 'polypeptide(L)'
;MFHLMQFTDTGLLLLRLMVGVGEALGALGLIVGILTQLVGIGLMLISLGAIWKKIAAWHTGFWGENAAGWHYDLMLMVMNVVIVAADGGRYVLMA
;
A
#
# COMPACT_ATOMS: atom_id res chain seq x y z
N MET A 1 -8.93 23.92 23.03
CA MET A 1 -7.72 23.12 22.67
C MET A 1 -8.01 21.62 22.61
N PHE A 2 -8.60 21.01 23.65
CA PHE A 2 -8.89 19.56 23.72
C PHE A 2 -9.78 19.01 22.57
N HIS A 3 -10.82 19.75 22.13
CA HIS A 3 -11.71 19.33 21.04
C HIS A 3 -11.07 19.32 19.65
N LEU A 4 -10.11 20.21 19.37
CA LEU A 4 -9.40 20.28 18.08
C LEU A 4 -8.39 19.13 17.95
N MET A 5 -7.79 18.71 19.07
CA MET A 5 -6.90 17.56 19.11
C MET A 5 -7.67 16.27 18.80
N GLN A 6 -8.82 16.07 19.45
CA GLN A 6 -9.68 14.90 19.26
C GLN A 6 -10.19 14.73 17.82
N PHE A 7 -10.51 15.84 17.13
CA PHE A 7 -10.90 15.84 15.70
C PHE A 7 -9.73 15.44 14.78
N THR A 8 -8.51 15.91 15.10
CA THR A 8 -7.31 15.59 14.32
C THR A 8 -6.92 14.12 14.46
N ASP A 9 -7.08 13.55 15.66
CA ASP A 9 -6.80 12.14 15.94
C ASP A 9 -7.80 11.22 15.24
N THR A 10 -9.10 11.53 15.31
CA THR A 10 -10.14 10.75 14.60
C THR A 10 -10.02 10.87 13.08
N GLY A 11 -9.71 12.06 12.56
CA GLY A 11 -9.46 12.25 11.13
C GLY A 11 -8.28 11.43 10.62
N LEU A 12 -7.18 11.38 11.38
CA LEU A 12 -6.01 10.58 11.02
C LEU A 12 -6.27 9.07 11.11
N LEU A 13 -7.09 8.64 12.07
CA LEU A 13 -7.52 7.24 12.19
C LEU A 13 -8.36 6.80 10.98
N LEU A 14 -9.31 7.63 10.54
CA LEU A 14 -10.13 7.32 9.37
C LEU A 14 -9.28 7.17 8.10
N LEU A 15 -8.31 8.07 7.89
CA LEU A 15 -7.37 7.98 6.75
C LEU A 15 -6.55 6.69 6.77
N ARG A 16 -6.00 6.30 7.94
CA ARG A 16 -5.26 5.04 8.08
C ARG A 16 -6.15 3.84 7.82
N LEU A 17 -7.39 3.89 8.28
CA LEU A 17 -8.36 2.81 8.09
C LEU A 17 -8.74 2.68 6.61
N MET A 18 -8.93 3.78 5.89
CA MET A 18 -9.19 3.73 4.44
C MET A 18 -8.05 3.08 3.66
N VAL A 19 -6.79 3.42 3.99
CA VAL A 19 -5.62 2.79 3.36
C VAL A 19 -5.57 1.29 3.68
N GLY A 20 -5.71 0.92 4.96
CA GLY A 20 -5.67 -0.49 5.36
C GLY A 20 -6.80 -1.34 4.76
N VAL A 21 -8.01 -0.78 4.66
CA VAL A 21 -9.14 -1.45 3.97
C VAL A 21 -8.84 -1.57 2.47
N GLY A 22 -8.29 -0.53 1.85
CA GLY A 22 -7.88 -0.56 0.44
C GLY A 22 -6.83 -1.63 0.15
N GLU A 23 -5.81 -1.76 1.01
CA GLU A 23 -4.79 -2.80 0.90
C GLU A 23 -5.37 -4.20 1.07
N ALA A 24 -6.26 -4.39 2.05
CA ALA A 24 -6.90 -5.69 2.28
C ALA A 24 -7.79 -6.10 1.09
N LEU A 25 -8.63 -5.19 0.60
CA LEU A 25 -9.48 -5.43 -0.56
C LEU A 25 -8.66 -5.64 -1.84
N GLY A 26 -7.57 -4.89 -2.02
CA GLY A 26 -6.63 -5.09 -3.12
C GLY A 26 -5.96 -6.45 -3.05
N ALA A 27 -5.44 -6.86 -1.89
CA ALA A 27 -4.86 -8.18 -1.71
C ALA A 27 -5.86 -9.30 -2.03
N LEU A 28 -7.13 -9.15 -1.59
CA LEU A 28 -8.20 -10.08 -1.97
C LEU A 28 -8.46 -10.08 -3.48
N GLY A 29 -8.45 -8.91 -4.14
CA GLY A 29 -8.58 -8.81 -5.60
C GLY A 29 -7.48 -9.57 -6.35
N LEU A 30 -6.23 -9.50 -5.86
CA LEU A 30 -5.11 -10.29 -6.39
C LEU A 30 -5.34 -11.80 -6.21
N ILE A 31 -5.78 -12.23 -5.02
CA ILE A 31 -6.01 -13.64 -4.71
C ILE A 31 -7.14 -14.23 -5.56
N VAL A 32 -8.24 -13.49 -5.71
CA VAL A 32 -9.41 -13.93 -6.49
C VAL A 32 -9.15 -13.84 -8.00
N GLY A 33 -8.17 -13.04 -8.42
CA GLY A 33 -7.80 -12.89 -9.82
C GLY A 33 -8.65 -11.86 -10.58
N ILE A 34 -9.25 -10.89 -9.89
CA ILE A 34 -10.10 -9.85 -10.49
C ILE A 34 -9.26 -8.60 -10.71
N LEU A 35 -9.18 -8.11 -11.96
CA LEU A 35 -8.49 -6.87 -12.31
C LEU A 35 -7.05 -6.82 -11.75
N THR A 36 -6.36 -7.96 -11.77
CA THR A 36 -5.07 -8.17 -11.06
C THR A 36 -4.02 -7.12 -11.40
N GLN A 37 -3.94 -6.68 -12.65
CA GLN A 37 -3.01 -5.63 -13.07
C GLN A 37 -3.36 -4.27 -12.45
N LEU A 38 -4.64 -3.84 -12.48
CA LEU A 38 -5.09 -2.58 -11.88
C LEU A 38 -4.93 -2.59 -10.36
N VAL A 39 -5.28 -3.72 -9.73
CA VAL A 39 -5.11 -3.92 -8.29
C VAL A 39 -3.63 -3.89 -7.91
N GLY A 40 -2.76 -4.57 -8.68
CA GLY A 40 -1.32 -4.54 -8.48
C GLY A 40 -0.74 -3.14 -8.61
N ILE A 41 -1.20 -2.36 -9.60
CA ILE A 41 -0.85 -0.94 -9.73
C ILE A 41 -1.31 -0.14 -8.51
N GLY A 42 -2.54 -0.35 -8.05
CA GLY A 42 -3.08 0.30 -6.84
C GLY A 42 -2.23 0.02 -5.60
N LEU A 43 -1.89 -1.25 -5.37
CA LEU A 43 -1.04 -1.65 -4.23
C LEU A 43 0.37 -1.08 -4.35
N MET A 44 0.96 -1.02 -5.55
CA MET A 44 2.25 -0.35 -5.77
C MET A 44 2.22 1.13 -5.38
N LEU A 45 1.14 1.85 -5.74
CA LEU A 45 1.01 3.26 -5.38
C LEU A 45 0.89 3.47 -3.87
N ILE A 46 0.19 2.57 -3.17
CA ILE A 46 0.09 2.61 -1.71
C ILE A 46 1.46 2.37 -1.06
N SER A 47 2.20 1.34 -1.51
CA SER A 47 3.56 1.06 -1.03
C SER A 47 4.53 2.20 -1.32
N LEU A 48 4.44 2.85 -2.49
CA LEU A 48 5.23 4.05 -2.82
C LEU A 48 4.94 5.22 -1.86
N GLY A 49 3.66 5.46 -1.56
CA GLY A 49 3.25 6.47 -0.57
C GLY A 49 3.79 6.16 0.82
N ALA A 50 3.78 4.89 1.23
CA ALA A 50 4.34 4.44 2.50
C ALA A 50 5.86 4.64 2.57
N ILE A 51 6.60 4.27 1.52
CA ILE A 51 8.06 4.50 1.40
C ILE A 51 8.36 5.99 1.48
N TRP A 52 7.66 6.82 0.71
CA TRP A 52 7.85 8.27 0.76
C TRP A 52 7.65 8.82 2.17
N LYS A 53 6.60 8.39 2.87
CA LYS A 53 6.34 8.80 4.25
C LYS A 53 7.45 8.34 5.21
N LYS A 54 7.92 7.09 5.07
CA LYS A 54 9.01 6.53 5.88
C LYS A 54 10.31 7.31 5.69
N ILE A 55 10.62 7.71 4.46
CA ILE A 55 11.84 8.49 4.14
C ILE A 55 11.69 9.95 4.58
N ALA A 56 10.60 10.61 4.18
CA ALA A 56 10.45 12.07 4.29
C ALA A 56 9.98 12.54 5.67
N ALA A 57 9.08 11.78 6.32
CA ALA A 57 8.49 12.19 7.61
C ALA A 57 9.12 11.43 8.78
N TRP A 58 9.48 10.16 8.59
CA TRP A 58 9.97 9.31 9.68
C TRP A 58 11.48 9.06 9.66
N HIS A 59 12.18 9.58 8.65
CA HIS A 59 13.63 9.43 8.47
C HIS A 59 14.12 7.99 8.68
N THR A 60 13.30 7.00 8.29
CA THR A 60 13.58 5.59 8.52
C THR A 60 14.53 5.09 7.44
N GLY A 61 15.62 4.43 7.84
CA GLY A 61 16.58 3.83 6.92
C GLY A 61 16.03 2.61 6.18
N PHE A 62 16.76 2.14 5.16
CA PHE A 62 16.36 0.98 4.35
C PHE A 62 16.10 -0.26 5.20
N TRP A 63 17.03 -0.61 6.07
CA TRP A 63 16.90 -1.73 7.01
C TRP A 63 16.04 -1.36 8.23
N GLY A 64 16.09 -0.09 8.66
CA GLY A 64 15.36 0.43 9.82
C GLY A 64 15.72 -0.28 11.14
N GLU A 65 15.39 0.35 12.26
CA GLU A 65 15.46 -0.32 13.56
C GLU A 65 14.13 -1.05 13.81
N ASN A 66 14.17 -2.19 14.52
CA ASN A 66 12.98 -2.97 14.92
C ASN A 66 12.03 -3.33 13.75
N ALA A 67 12.59 -3.79 12.63
CA ALA A 67 11.82 -4.17 11.43
C ALA A 67 11.00 -3.04 10.77
N ALA A 68 11.24 -1.77 11.13
CA ALA A 68 10.54 -0.62 10.56
C ALA A 68 11.08 -0.16 9.19
N GLY A 69 12.12 -0.83 8.67
CA GLY A 69 12.75 -0.47 7.40
C GLY A 69 11.79 -0.46 6.22
N TRP A 70 12.06 0.42 5.26
CA TRP A 70 11.23 0.53 4.05
C TRP A 70 11.53 -0.56 3.01
N HIS A 71 12.52 -1.44 3.24
CA HIS A 71 12.82 -2.58 2.38
C HIS A 71 11.64 -3.55 2.22
N TYR A 72 10.79 -3.72 3.25
CA TYR A 72 9.58 -4.54 3.15
C TYR A 72 8.55 -3.97 2.17
N ASP A 73 8.32 -2.66 2.23
CA ASP A 73 7.43 -1.97 1.29
C ASP A 73 7.98 -2.08 -0.13
N LEU A 74 9.31 -1.99 -0.30
CA LEU A 74 9.96 -2.18 -1.60
C LEU A 74 9.78 -3.60 -2.13
N MET A 75 9.96 -4.63 -1.29
CA MET A 75 9.75 -6.02 -1.69
C MET A 75 8.31 -6.26 -2.15
N LEU A 76 7.33 -5.77 -1.40
CA LEU A 76 5.91 -5.86 -1.78
C LEU A 76 5.63 -5.14 -3.10
N MET A 77 6.22 -3.96 -3.30
CA MET A 77 6.11 -3.22 -4.57
C MET A 77 6.68 -4.03 -5.74
N VAL A 78 7.88 -4.61 -5.59
CA VAL A 78 8.53 -5.43 -6.63
C VAL A 78 7.72 -6.69 -6.94
N MET A 79 7.14 -7.35 -5.94
CA MET A 79 6.23 -8.48 -6.16
C MET A 79 5.02 -8.08 -7.00
N ASN A 80 4.43 -6.90 -6.73
CA ASN A 80 3.33 -6.39 -7.54
C ASN A 80 3.78 -6.01 -8.97
N VAL A 81 5.01 -5.52 -9.17
CA VAL A 81 5.57 -5.30 -10.52
C VAL A 81 5.56 -6.60 -11.33
N VAL A 82 5.94 -7.72 -10.71
CA VAL A 82 5.90 -9.04 -11.38
C VAL A 82 4.47 -9.41 -11.77
N ILE A 83 3.49 -9.22 -10.89
CA ILE A 83 2.07 -9.50 -11.18
C ILE A 83 1.56 -8.66 -12.35
N VAL A 84 1.93 -7.38 -12.39
CA VAL A 84 1.53 -6.45 -13.46
C VAL A 84 2.21 -6.79 -14.78
N ALA A 85 3.49 -7.17 -14.75
CA ALA A 85 4.28 -7.45 -15.95
C ALA A 85 4.05 -8.85 -16.54
N ALA A 86 3.73 -9.85 -15.71
CA ALA A 86 3.63 -11.25 -16.11
C ALA A 86 2.19 -11.70 -16.40
N ASP A 87 1.23 -10.76 -16.48
CA ASP A 87 -0.19 -11.03 -16.69
C ASP A 87 -0.79 -12.03 -15.69
N GLY A 88 -0.86 -11.64 -14.41
CA GLY A 88 -1.31 -12.49 -13.32
C GLY A 88 -2.81 -12.85 -13.29
N GLY A 89 -3.60 -12.64 -14.35
CA GLY A 89 -5.05 -12.89 -14.29
C GLY A 89 -5.73 -13.07 -15.65
N ARG A 90 -6.24 -14.29 -15.90
CA ARG A 90 -6.98 -14.74 -17.10
C ARG A 90 -8.33 -14.02 -17.35
N TYR A 91 -8.60 -12.92 -16.65
CA TYR A 91 -9.83 -12.11 -16.77
C TYR A 91 -9.46 -10.62 -16.92
N VAL A 92 -8.68 -10.34 -17.95
CA VAL A 92 -8.34 -9.00 -18.40
C VAL A 92 -9.50 -8.46 -19.27
N LEU A 93 -10.01 -7.28 -18.92
CA LEU A 93 -11.00 -6.51 -19.71
C LEU A 93 -10.36 -5.76 -20.90
N MET A 94 -9.06 -5.94 -21.12
CA MET A 94 -8.31 -5.40 -22.25
C MET A 94 -7.88 -6.56 -23.14
N ALA A 95 -8.83 -6.99 -23.99
CA ALA A 95 -8.60 -8.01 -25.01
C ALA A 95 -7.51 -7.58 -26.02
#